data_AF-A0A9R1VRJ8-F1
#
_entry.id   AF-A0A9R1VRJ8-F1
#
_cell.length_a   1.000
_cell.length_b   1.000
_cell.length_c   1.000
_cell.angle_alpha   90.00
_cell.angle_beta   90.00
_cell.angle_gamma   90.00
#
_symmetry.space_group_name_H-M   'P 1'
#
loop_
_entity.id
_entity.type
_entity.pdbx_description
1 polymer ?
#
loop_
_entity_poly.entity_id
_entity_poly.type
_entity_poly.pdbx_seq_one_letter_code
_entity_poly.pdbx_strand_id
1 'polypeptide(L)'
;MVWGMLLKTGGVESEQLKNLIELLTPIVLTSNPDMYTWDYDPSGTFLVNSARRHIDSYTLSDRGYFLWRLLLNRIPIRSILVDRGVDLESILCPICQAGQEDVSHFFFQCDVGRQIWKSVEL
;
A
#
# COMPACT_ATOMS: atom_id res chain seq x y z
N MET A 1 -25.61 7.84 -45.94
CA MET A 1 -25.99 7.11 -44.72
C MET A 1 -25.13 7.63 -43.58
N VAL A 2 -25.61 8.67 -42.90
CA VAL A 2 -24.95 9.24 -41.72
C VAL A 2 -25.50 8.46 -40.54
N TRP A 3 -24.65 7.77 -39.79
CA TRP A 3 -25.02 7.12 -38.54
C TRP A 3 -25.36 8.21 -37.53
N GLY A 4 -26.63 8.59 -37.47
CA GLY A 4 -27.17 9.43 -36.40
C GLY A 4 -27.16 8.63 -35.12
N MET A 5 -26.07 8.72 -34.36
CA MET A 5 -26.03 8.26 -32.98
C MET A 5 -27.01 9.16 -32.22
N LEU A 6 -28.25 8.68 -32.05
CA LEU A 6 -29.23 9.31 -31.17
C LEU A 6 -28.62 9.30 -29.77
N LEU A 7 -27.98 10.40 -29.38
CA LEU A 7 -27.63 10.66 -28.00
C LEU A 7 -28.95 10.58 -27.22
N LYS A 8 -29.13 9.50 -26.45
CA LYS A 8 -30.25 9.40 -25.52
C LYS A 8 -30.14 10.60 -24.59
N THR A 9 -31.04 11.57 -24.75
CA THR A 9 -31.06 12.82 -23.97
C THR A 9 -31.62 12.57 -22.57
N GLY A 10 -31.00 11.65 -21.82
CA GLY A 10 -31.45 11.24 -20.50
C GLY A 10 -30.79 9.93 -20.05
N GLY A 11 -30.36 9.92 -18.79
CA GLY A 11 -29.67 8.79 -18.16
C GLY A 11 -28.42 9.24 -17.39
N VAL A 12 -27.80 8.31 -16.67
CA VAL A 12 -26.60 8.55 -15.84
C VAL A 12 -25.47 9.19 -16.64
N GLU A 13 -25.26 8.75 -17.89
CA GLU A 13 -24.23 9.28 -18.78
C GLU A 13 -24.47 10.75 -19.16
N SER A 14 -25.73 11.13 -19.41
CA SER A 14 -26.09 12.52 -19.71
C SER A 14 -25.85 13.44 -18.51
N GLU A 15 -26.10 12.94 -17.31
CA GLU A 15 -25.88 13.69 -16.06
C GLU A 15 -24.39 13.82 -15.74
N GLN A 16 -23.61 12.75 -15.94
CA GLN A 16 -22.15 12.78 -15.82
C GLN A 16 -21.53 13.76 -16.83
N LEU A 17 -22.02 13.78 -18.06
CA LEU A 17 -21.55 14.71 -19.08
C LEU A 17 -21.88 16.16 -18.70
N LYS A 18 -23.08 16.45 -18.17
CA LYS A 18 -23.41 17.78 -17.65
C LYS A 18 -22.48 18.19 -16.52
N ASN A 19 -22.26 17.32 -15.53
CA ASN A 19 -21.34 17.59 -14.42
C ASN A 19 -19.92 17.85 -14.91
N LEU A 20 -19.45 17.08 -15.90
CA LEU A 20 -18.15 17.30 -16.51
C LEU A 20 -18.08 18.66 -17.22
N ILE A 21 -19.11 19.02 -17.99
CA ILE A 21 -19.17 20.31 -18.67
C ILE A 21 -19.18 21.45 -17.64
N GLU A 22 -19.95 21.35 -16.56
CA GLU A 22 -19.95 22.35 -15.47
C GLU A 22 -18.58 22.51 -14.83
N LEU A 23 -17.84 21.41 -14.59
CA LEU A 23 -16.47 21.45 -14.07
C LEU A 23 -15.47 22.10 -15.04
N LEU A 24 -15.68 21.93 -16.34
CA LEU A 24 -14.80 22.48 -17.38
C LEU A 24 -15.14 23.93 -17.76
N THR A 25 -16.39 24.36 -17.56
CA THR A 25 -16.87 25.71 -17.91
C THR A 25 -16.02 26.86 -17.34
N PRO A 26 -15.52 26.82 -16.09
CA PRO A 26 -14.67 27.88 -15.55
C PRO A 26 -13.20 27.82 -16.00
N ILE A 27 -12.78 26.77 -16.72
CA ILE A 27 -11.37 26.57 -17.09
C ILE A 27 -11.03 27.41 -18.32
N VAL A 28 -10.24 28.46 -18.13
CA VAL A 28 -9.68 29.25 -19.22
C VAL A 28 -8.31 28.69 -19.58
N LEU A 29 -8.21 28.03 -20.74
CA LEU A 29 -6.93 27.55 -21.25
C LEU A 29 -6.06 28.74 -21.64
N THR A 30 -4.85 28.79 -21.09
CA THR A 30 -3.85 29.81 -21.42
C THR A 30 -2.77 29.20 -22.30
N SER A 31 -2.02 30.03 -23.03
CA SER A 31 -0.87 29.59 -23.83
C SER A 31 0.39 29.36 -22.99
N ASN A 32 0.27 29.43 -21.66
CA ASN A 32 1.36 29.17 -20.73
C ASN A 32 1.67 27.67 -20.70
N PRO A 33 2.92 27.27 -20.44
CA PRO A 33 3.24 25.87 -20.21
C PRO A 33 2.46 25.33 -19.02
N ASP A 34 2.00 24.09 -19.12
CA ASP A 34 1.33 23.39 -18.03
C ASP A 34 2.25 23.32 -16.80
N MET A 35 1.71 23.65 -15.63
CA MET A 35 2.43 23.59 -14.37
C MET A 35 1.71 22.64 -13.42
N TYR A 36 2.40 21.58 -13.00
CA TYR A 36 1.91 20.69 -11.95
C TYR A 36 2.12 21.34 -10.59
N THR A 37 1.04 21.52 -9.84
CA THR A 37 1.10 21.94 -8.44
C THR A 37 0.91 20.73 -7.53
N TRP A 38 1.71 20.67 -6.47
CA TRP A 38 1.61 19.63 -5.46
C TRP A 38 0.87 20.17 -4.22
N ASP A 39 -0.36 19.70 -4.01
CA ASP A 39 -1.25 20.21 -2.96
C ASP A 39 -0.77 19.89 -1.53
N TYR A 40 0.12 18.90 -1.39
CA TYR A 40 0.63 18.45 -0.08
C TYR A 40 1.93 19.14 0.34
N ASP A 41 2.36 20.19 -0.37
CA ASP A 41 3.44 21.07 0.08
C ASP A 41 3.07 22.55 -0.13
N PRO A 42 3.28 23.43 0.87
CA PRO A 42 2.97 24.85 0.74
C PRO A 42 3.72 25.56 -0.39
N SER A 43 4.85 25.01 -0.85
CA SER A 43 5.58 25.54 -2.01
C SER A 43 4.89 25.25 -3.36
N GLY A 44 3.89 24.36 -3.39
CA GLY A 44 3.26 23.88 -4.61
C GLY A 44 4.18 22.99 -5.45
N THR A 45 5.38 22.64 -4.97
CA THR A 45 6.34 21.80 -5.71
C THR A 45 6.38 20.37 -5.17
N PHE A 46 6.57 19.41 -6.08
CA PHE A 46 6.70 18.02 -5.68
C PHE A 46 8.09 17.76 -5.05
N LEU A 47 8.08 17.35 -3.79
CA LEU A 47 9.25 16.86 -3.09
C LEU A 47 8.96 15.47 -2.54
N VAL A 48 9.89 14.52 -2.76
CA VAL A 48 9.79 13.15 -2.24
C VAL A 48 9.57 13.14 -0.72
N ASN A 49 10.20 14.08 0.00
CA ASN A 49 10.01 14.25 1.44
C ASN A 49 8.54 14.62 1.80
N SER A 50 7.93 15.56 1.07
CA SER A 50 6.52 15.94 1.29
C SER A 50 5.59 14.76 1.03
N ALA A 51 5.77 14.08 -0.11
CA ALA A 51 4.98 12.89 -0.43
C ALA A 51 5.14 11.78 0.62
N ARG A 52 6.37 11.55 1.10
CA ARG A 52 6.65 10.55 2.11
C ARG A 52 5.95 10.86 3.44
N ARG A 53 6.06 12.11 3.94
CA ARG A 53 5.34 12.54 5.15
C ARG A 53 3.83 12.37 5.02
N HIS A 54 3.28 12.71 3.85
CA HIS A 54 1.86 12.55 3.59
C HIS A 54 1.45 11.07 3.66
N ILE A 55 2.18 10.17 2.98
CA ILE A 55 1.94 8.73 3.06
C ILE A 55 2.06 8.23 4.50
N ASP A 56 3.14 8.60 5.18
CA ASP A 56 3.41 8.17 6.55
C ASP A 56 2.31 8.65 7.52
N SER A 57 1.66 9.79 7.26
CA SER A 57 0.51 10.26 8.06
C SER A 57 -0.72 9.34 8.00
N TYR A 58 -0.87 8.55 6.93
CA TYR A 58 -1.91 7.52 6.81
C TYR A 58 -1.39 6.11 7.07
N THR A 59 -0.08 5.92 7.18
CA THR A 59 0.45 4.61 7.54
C THR A 59 -0.05 4.25 8.93
N LEU A 60 -0.57 3.03 9.04
CA LEU A 60 -0.88 2.42 10.33
C LEU A 60 0.36 2.53 11.22
N SER A 61 0.15 2.77 12.51
CA SER A 61 1.25 2.73 13.49
C SER A 61 2.13 1.50 13.26
N ASP A 62 3.41 1.55 13.63
CA ASP A 62 4.33 0.42 13.44
C ASP A 62 3.74 -0.93 13.88
N ARG A 63 2.95 -0.90 14.97
CA ARG A 63 2.17 -2.04 15.47
C ARG A 63 1.07 -2.48 14.51
N GLY A 64 0.27 -1.55 13.99
CA GLY A 64 -0.80 -1.82 13.03
C GLY A 64 -0.27 -2.34 11.69
N TYR A 65 0.84 -1.79 11.19
CA TYR A 65 1.50 -2.30 9.99
C TYR A 65 2.03 -3.72 10.21
N PHE A 66 2.68 -3.97 11.35
CA PHE A 66 3.13 -5.31 11.72
C PHE A 66 1.98 -6.31 11.81
N LEU A 67 0.89 -5.96 12.50
CA LEU A 67 -0.32 -6.78 12.60
C LEU A 67 -0.92 -7.07 11.23
N TRP A 68 -1.03 -6.06 10.37
CA TRP A 68 -1.52 -6.23 9.00
C TRP A 68 -0.64 -7.22 8.21
N ARG A 69 0.69 -7.10 8.32
CA ARG A 69 1.60 -8.07 7.69
C ARG A 69 1.43 -9.46 8.26
N LEU A 70 1.29 -9.61 9.57
CA LEU A 70 1.10 -10.90 10.23
C LEU A 70 -0.20 -11.57 9.76
N LEU A 71 -1.32 -10.85 9.79
CA LEU A 71 -2.64 -11.37 9.38
C LEU A 71 -2.70 -11.80 7.91
N LEU A 72 -1.92 -11.16 7.05
CA LEU A 72 -1.84 -11.49 5.63
C LEU A 72 -0.70 -12.47 5.29
N ASN A 73 -0.06 -13.08 6.29
CA ASN A 73 1.13 -13.93 6.10
C ASN A 73 2.21 -13.25 5.24
N ARG A 74 2.45 -11.95 5.43
CA ARG A 74 3.45 -11.11 4.74
C ARG A 74 4.69 -10.83 5.60
N ILE A 75 4.97 -11.73 6.53
CA ILE A 75 6.19 -11.72 7.36
C ILE A 75 7.22 -12.70 6.81
N PRO A 76 8.52 -12.44 6.99
CA PRO A 76 9.60 -13.25 6.41
C PRO A 76 9.85 -14.52 7.24
N ILE A 77 8.89 -15.43 7.26
CA ILE A 77 9.01 -16.76 7.88
C ILE A 77 9.26 -17.80 6.79
N ARG A 78 10.15 -18.77 7.01
CA ARG A 78 10.55 -19.75 5.99
C ARG A 78 9.38 -20.56 5.43
N SER A 79 8.44 -21.05 6.24
CA SER A 79 7.27 -21.76 5.70
C SER A 79 6.46 -20.90 4.74
N ILE A 80 6.20 -19.64 5.09
CA ILE A 80 5.51 -18.66 4.23
C ILE A 80 6.30 -18.37 2.94
N LEU A 81 7.63 -18.32 3.01
CA LEU A 81 8.48 -18.09 1.83
C LEU A 81 8.45 -19.29 0.88
N VAL A 82 8.53 -20.51 1.40
CA VAL A 82 8.41 -21.74 0.60
C VAL A 82 7.03 -21.83 -0.06
N ASP A 83 5.96 -21.50 0.66
CA ASP A 83 4.60 -21.44 0.10
C ASP A 83 4.46 -20.44 -1.06
N ARG A 84 5.35 -19.45 -1.13
CA ARG A 84 5.44 -18.46 -2.21
C ARG A 84 6.42 -18.84 -3.32
N GLY A 85 6.98 -20.05 -3.27
CA GLY A 85 7.92 -20.56 -4.26
C GLY A 85 9.34 -20.03 -4.12
N VAL A 86 9.71 -19.48 -2.96
CA VAL A 86 11.11 -19.16 -2.67
C VAL A 86 11.85 -20.44 -2.32
N ASP A 87 12.88 -20.76 -3.11
CA ASP A 87 13.75 -21.90 -2.84
C ASP A 87 14.67 -21.59 -1.65
N LEU A 88 14.67 -22.49 -0.66
CA LEU A 88 15.43 -22.35 0.58
C LEU A 88 16.13 -23.67 0.88
N GLU A 89 17.39 -23.59 1.31
CA GLU A 89 18.20 -24.76 1.68
C GLU A 89 17.59 -25.59 2.82
N SER A 90 16.78 -24.96 3.69
CA SER A 90 16.14 -25.62 4.82
C SER A 90 14.93 -24.83 5.31
N ILE A 91 13.88 -25.53 5.76
CA ILE A 91 12.70 -24.94 6.41
C ILE A 91 12.86 -24.75 7.91
N LEU A 92 14.00 -25.14 8.48
CA LEU A 92 14.26 -25.05 9.91
C LEU A 92 14.37 -23.58 10.36
N CYS A 93 13.95 -23.34 11.60
CA CYS A 93 14.07 -22.05 12.25
C CYS A 93 15.53 -21.57 12.23
N PRO A 94 15.82 -20.37 11.68
CA PRO A 94 17.18 -19.86 11.62
C PRO A 94 17.78 -19.64 13.01
N ILE A 95 16.95 -19.46 14.04
CA ILE A 95 17.35 -19.12 15.41
C ILE A 95 17.75 -20.38 16.19
N CYS A 96 16.89 -21.40 16.24
CA CYS A 96 17.13 -22.59 17.04
C CYS A 96 17.62 -23.79 16.23
N GLN A 97 17.45 -23.78 14.90
CA GLN A 97 17.78 -24.89 13.98
C GLN A 97 17.15 -26.25 14.36
N ALA A 98 16.12 -26.27 15.20
CA ALA A 98 15.57 -27.50 15.78
C ALA A 98 14.11 -27.77 15.36
N GLY A 99 13.32 -26.73 15.10
CA GLY A 99 11.94 -26.86 14.61
C GLY A 99 11.76 -26.19 13.25
N GLN A 100 10.73 -26.58 12.49
CA GLN A 100 10.33 -25.85 11.29
C GLN A 100 9.94 -24.41 11.65
N GLU A 101 10.37 -23.44 10.85
CA GLU A 101 9.96 -22.05 11.06
C GLU A 101 8.55 -21.83 10.51
N ASP A 102 7.58 -21.78 11.40
CA ASP A 102 6.24 -21.27 11.14
C ASP A 102 5.88 -20.13 12.12
N VAL A 103 4.70 -19.53 11.95
CA VAL A 103 4.21 -18.44 12.82
C VAL A 103 4.19 -18.86 14.28
N SER A 104 3.73 -20.08 14.59
CA SER A 104 3.65 -20.55 15.96
C SER A 104 5.03 -20.75 16.57
N HIS A 105 5.94 -21.37 15.82
CA HIS A 105 7.32 -21.58 16.25
C HIS A 105 8.06 -20.26 16.46
N PHE A 106 7.99 -19.35 15.49
CA PHE A 106 8.66 -18.06 15.54
C PHE A 106 8.24 -17.21 16.75
N PHE A 107 6.93 -17.12 17.04
CA PHE A 107 6.43 -16.28 18.13
C PHE A 107 6.38 -16.97 19.49
N PHE A 108 6.08 -18.27 19.54
CA PHE A 108 5.67 -18.91 20.79
C PHE A 108 6.45 -20.16 21.17
N GLN A 109 6.97 -20.94 20.23
CA GLN A 109 7.55 -22.26 20.54
C GLN A 109 9.07 -22.32 20.46
N CYS A 110 9.72 -21.36 19.78
CA CYS A 110 11.17 -21.31 19.70
C CYS A 110 11.76 -20.99 21.07
N ASP A 111 12.49 -21.93 21.67
CA ASP A 111 13.06 -21.76 23.01
C ASP A 111 14.14 -20.69 23.05
N VAL A 112 14.97 -20.61 22.00
CA VAL A 112 15.96 -19.55 21.83
C VAL A 112 15.26 -18.21 21.60
N GLY A 113 14.23 -18.20 20.75
CA GLY A 113 13.41 -17.00 20.48
C GLY A 113 12.77 -16.45 21.76
N ARG A 114 12.16 -17.31 22.59
CA ARG A 114 11.59 -16.91 23.89
C ARG A 114 12.62 -16.31 24.84
N GLN A 115 13.85 -16.81 24.86
CA GLN A 115 14.93 -16.23 25.66
C GLN A 115 15.31 -14.83 25.16
N ILE A 116 15.40 -14.66 23.84
CA ILE A 116 15.65 -13.35 23.23
C ILE A 116 14.54 -12.37 23.60
N TRP A 117 13.26 -12.73 23.41
CA TRP A 117 12.13 -11.87 23.75
C TRP A 117 12.12 -11.43 25.21
N LYS A 118 12.51 -12.32 26.13
CA LYS A 118 12.68 -11.99 27.56
C LYS A 118 13.89 -11.07 27.81
N SER A 119 14.98 -11.25 27.07
CA SER A 119 16.19 -10.42 27.23
C SER A 119 16.04 -8.99 26.72
N VAL A 120 15.04 -8.75 25.86
CA VAL A 120 14.72 -7.42 25.29
C VAL A 120 13.70 -6.68 26.17
N GLU A 121 13.58 -7.02 27.46
CA GLU A 121 12.71 -6.31 28.41
C GLU A 121 12.92 -4.78 28.34
N LEU A 122 11.79 -4.08 28.12
CA LEU A 122 11.58 -2.65 28.39
C LEU A 122 11.57 -2.39 29.90
#